data_AF-A0A971L604-F1
#
_entry.id   AF-A0A971L604-F1
#
_cell.length_a   1.000
_cell.length_b   1.000
_cell.length_c   1.000
_cell.angle_alpha   90.00
_cell.angle_beta   90.00
_cell.angle_gamma   90.00
#
_symmetry.space_group_name_H-M   'P 1'
#
loop_
_entity.id
_entity.type
_entity.pdbx_description
1 polymer ?
#
loop_
_entity_poly.entity_id
_entity_poly.type
_entity_poly.pdbx_seq_one_letter_code
_entity_poly.pdbx_strand_id
1 'polypeptide(L)'
;EPGARVVFIGPCISKKSEAKRPELADAVEVVLTFEEALPMLKAAGLDPASRIDLAVPVEDASFGGRAYAYIGGVSGAIEKTINRLYPELEVRAVQGNGIGECNKLLKMAERGELEGNFMEGMACPGGCVGGPANLVKTDYGRESVRAFAEQSKVRDASSNLLAIQFFEELAPRVKLTSAKKPKRVSA
;
A
#
# COMPACT_ATOMS: atom_id res chain seq x y z
N GLU A 1 12.37 -9.48 -16.92
CA GLU A 1 13.11 -9.48 -18.20
C GLU A 1 14.56 -9.05 -17.96
N PRO A 2 15.54 -9.58 -18.70
CA PRO A 2 16.93 -9.12 -18.60
C PRO A 2 17.00 -7.64 -19.02
N GLY A 3 17.28 -6.75 -18.07
CA GLY A 3 17.40 -5.30 -18.32
C GLY A 3 16.21 -4.43 -17.90
N ALA A 4 15.11 -5.02 -17.41
CA ALA A 4 14.02 -4.24 -16.82
C ALA A 4 14.50 -3.53 -15.54
N ARG A 5 14.12 -2.26 -15.39
CA ARG A 5 14.39 -1.45 -14.20
C ARG A 5 13.10 -1.20 -13.43
N VAL A 6 13.08 -1.47 -12.13
CA VAL A 6 11.90 -1.22 -11.28
C VAL A 6 12.01 0.13 -10.57
N VAL A 7 11.12 1.05 -10.94
CA VAL A 7 11.03 2.40 -10.33
C VAL A 7 9.73 2.54 -9.57
N PHE A 8 9.81 2.82 -8.27
CA PHE A 8 8.66 3.19 -7.45
C PHE A 8 8.48 4.71 -7.46
N ILE A 9 7.26 5.18 -7.68
CA ILE A 9 6.90 6.60 -7.62
C ILE A 9 5.79 6.79 -6.58
N GLY A 10 6.01 7.63 -5.57
CA GLY A 10 5.02 7.81 -4.50
C GLY A 10 5.26 9.01 -3.58
N PRO A 11 4.39 9.26 -2.59
CA PRO A 11 4.48 10.44 -1.73
C PRO A 11 5.41 10.26 -0.52
N CYS A 12 6.19 9.17 -0.46
CA CYS A 12 6.88 8.73 0.76
C CYS A 12 8.40 8.75 0.62
N ILE A 13 9.06 9.54 1.48
CA ILE A 13 10.53 9.59 1.58
C ILE A 13 11.08 8.31 2.21
N SER A 14 10.37 7.72 3.17
CA SER A 14 10.82 6.49 3.86
C SER A 14 11.05 5.32 2.90
N LYS A 15 10.31 5.27 1.78
CA LYS A 15 10.50 4.24 0.74
C LYS A 15 11.91 4.25 0.14
N LYS A 16 12.61 5.39 0.10
CA LYS A 16 14.01 5.46 -0.35
C LYS A 16 14.95 4.71 0.58
N SER A 17 14.66 4.69 1.88
CA SER A 17 15.39 3.89 2.87
C SER A 17 14.97 2.42 2.82
N GLU A 18 13.66 2.17 2.69
CA GLU A 18 13.11 0.82 2.59
C GLU A 18 13.69 0.02 1.41
N ALA A 19 13.79 0.63 0.23
CA ALA A 19 14.36 0.00 -0.97
C ALA A 19 15.86 -0.34 -0.83
N LYS A 20 16.58 0.29 0.10
CA LYS A 20 18.00 0.00 0.37
C LYS A 20 18.21 -1.17 1.32
N ARG A 21 17.14 -1.73 1.89
CA ARG A 21 17.23 -2.86 2.82
C ARG A 21 17.76 -4.10 2.07
N PRO A 22 18.76 -4.83 2.61
CA PRO A 22 19.37 -5.98 1.92
C PRO A 22 18.35 -7.04 1.46
N GLU A 23 17.28 -7.25 2.22
CA GLU A 23 16.21 -8.19 1.90
C GLU A 23 15.24 -7.72 0.80
N LEU A 24 15.39 -6.48 0.31
CA LEU A 24 14.60 -5.88 -0.78
C LEU A 24 15.47 -5.39 -1.94
N ALA A 25 16.77 -5.73 -1.95
CA ALA A 25 17.74 -5.19 -2.90
C ALA A 25 17.43 -5.54 -4.38
N ASP A 26 16.63 -6.57 -4.61
CA ASP A 26 16.17 -7.03 -5.93
C ASP A 26 14.73 -6.59 -6.27
N ALA A 27 14.04 -5.88 -5.36
CA ALA A 27 12.63 -5.51 -5.52
C ALA A 27 12.43 -4.15 -6.20
N VAL A 28 13.16 -3.12 -5.77
CA VAL A 28 13.02 -1.74 -6.27
C VAL A 28 14.39 -1.10 -6.42
N GLU A 29 14.72 -0.64 -7.62
CA GLU A 29 16.04 -0.06 -7.92
C GLU A 29 16.08 1.44 -7.68
N VAL A 30 14.97 2.14 -7.96
CA VAL A 30 14.86 3.59 -7.79
C VAL A 30 13.53 3.94 -7.13
N VAL A 31 13.58 4.88 -6.20
CA VAL A 31 12.40 5.46 -5.54
C VAL A 31 12.39 6.96 -5.83
N LEU A 32 11.37 7.40 -6.57
CA LEU A 32 11.10 8.80 -6.83
C LEU A 32 9.90 9.27 -6.01
N THR A 33 9.99 10.48 -5.46
CA THR A 33 8.82 11.14 -4.88
C THR A 33 7.97 11.79 -5.97
N PHE A 34 6.72 12.16 -5.67
CA PHE A 34 5.94 12.95 -6.63
C PHE A 34 6.57 14.31 -6.93
N GLU A 35 7.19 14.95 -5.93
CA GLU A 35 7.94 16.20 -6.09
C GLU A 35 9.16 16.06 -7.02
N GLU A 36 9.80 14.89 -7.05
CA GLU A 36 10.92 14.59 -7.95
C GLU A 36 10.42 14.20 -9.34
N ALA A 37 9.36 13.38 -9.42
CA ALA A 37 8.85 12.87 -10.69
C ALA A 37 8.17 13.95 -11.54
N LEU A 38 7.41 14.86 -10.93
CA LEU A 38 6.70 15.92 -11.66
C LEU A 38 7.61 16.80 -12.53
N PRO A 39 8.72 17.38 -12.02
CA PRO A 39 9.62 18.18 -12.86
C PRO A 39 10.31 17.34 -13.93
N MET A 40 10.60 16.06 -13.69
CA MET A 40 11.16 15.15 -14.71
C MET A 40 10.17 14.94 -15.86
N LEU A 41 8.89 14.71 -15.55
CA LEU A 41 7.84 14.59 -16.55
C LEU A 41 7.70 15.89 -17.35
N LYS A 42 7.65 17.04 -16.68
CA LYS A 42 7.58 18.36 -17.35
C LYS A 42 8.77 18.61 -18.26
N ALA A 43 9.99 18.28 -17.82
CA ALA A 43 11.20 18.43 -18.62
C ALA A 43 11.18 17.52 -19.86
N ALA A 44 10.51 16.36 -19.78
CA ALA A 44 10.27 15.48 -20.91
C ALA A 44 9.09 15.93 -21.81
N GLY A 45 8.48 17.09 -21.55
CA GLY A 45 7.31 17.58 -22.28
C GLY A 45 6.01 16.87 -21.94
N LEU A 46 5.97 16.11 -20.83
CA LEU A 46 4.79 15.40 -20.35
C LEU A 46 4.10 16.21 -19.25
N ASP A 47 2.86 16.58 -19.49
CA ASP A 47 1.99 17.21 -18.48
C ASP A 47 1.02 16.18 -17.89
N PRO A 48 1.16 15.81 -16.60
CA PRO A 48 0.26 14.85 -15.95
C PRO A 48 -1.20 15.33 -15.84
N ALA A 49 -1.46 16.63 -15.99
CA ALA A 49 -2.83 17.17 -16.00
C ALA A 49 -3.52 17.01 -17.35
N SER A 50 -2.76 16.73 -18.41
CA SER A 50 -3.30 16.48 -19.75
C SER A 50 -3.95 15.09 -19.83
N ARG A 51 -4.91 14.92 -20.75
CA ARG A 51 -5.52 13.62 -21.01
C ARG A 51 -4.46 12.65 -21.54
N ILE A 52 -4.23 11.56 -20.81
CA ILE A 52 -3.36 10.47 -21.22
C ILE A 52 -4.26 9.32 -21.69
N ASP A 53 -4.22 9.02 -22.98
CA ASP A 53 -4.88 7.82 -23.51
C ASP A 53 -4.00 6.61 -23.16
N LEU A 54 -4.45 5.82 -22.19
CA LEU A 54 -3.75 4.62 -21.75
C LEU A 54 -3.91 3.50 -22.79
N ALA A 55 -2.79 2.95 -23.25
CA ALA A 55 -2.81 1.78 -24.14
C ALA A 55 -3.46 0.55 -23.47
N VAL A 56 -3.33 0.45 -22.14
CA VAL A 56 -3.95 -0.60 -21.32
C VAL A 56 -4.72 0.04 -20.17
N PRO A 57 -6.03 -0.24 -20.02
CA PRO A 57 -6.81 0.24 -18.90
C PRO A 57 -6.26 -0.26 -17.55
N VAL A 58 -6.24 0.61 -16.53
CA VAL A 58 -5.82 0.23 -15.18
C VAL A 58 -6.98 -0.48 -14.47
N GLU A 59 -7.08 -1.80 -14.64
CA GLU A 59 -8.15 -2.65 -14.09
C GLU A 59 -7.63 -3.82 -13.23
N ASP A 60 -6.34 -3.85 -12.97
CA ASP A 60 -5.59 -4.93 -12.31
C ASP A 60 -5.67 -4.92 -10.77
N ALA A 61 -6.07 -3.81 -10.16
CA ALA A 61 -6.19 -3.69 -8.70
C ALA A 61 -7.64 -3.65 -8.21
N SER A 62 -7.94 -4.39 -7.14
CA SER A 62 -9.23 -4.35 -6.44
C SER A 62 -9.46 -3.00 -5.73
N PHE A 63 -10.69 -2.74 -5.28
CA PHE A 63 -11.02 -1.58 -4.46
C PHE A 63 -10.08 -1.47 -3.25
N GLY A 64 -9.87 -2.57 -2.51
CA GLY A 64 -8.98 -2.59 -1.36
C GLY A 64 -7.51 -2.30 -1.74
N GLY A 65 -7.05 -2.82 -2.88
CA GLY A 65 -5.71 -2.54 -3.38
C GLY A 65 -5.49 -1.07 -3.73
N ARG A 66 -6.51 -0.40 -4.28
CA ARG A 66 -6.47 1.05 -4.59
C ARG A 66 -6.62 1.92 -3.34
N ALA A 67 -7.45 1.50 -2.39
CA ALA A 67 -7.78 2.24 -1.19
C ALA A 67 -6.65 2.27 -0.13
N TYR A 68 -5.66 1.39 -0.21
CA TYR A 68 -4.56 1.25 0.76
C TYR A 68 -3.84 2.59 1.10
N ALA A 69 -3.86 3.56 0.19
CA ALA A 69 -3.12 4.81 0.34
C ALA A 69 -3.66 5.76 1.44
N TYR A 70 -4.88 5.58 1.94
CA TYR A 70 -5.40 6.38 3.06
C TYR A 70 -5.59 5.52 4.33
N ILE A 71 -5.57 6.18 5.49
CA ILE A 71 -5.78 5.53 6.79
C ILE A 71 -7.10 4.73 6.81
N GLY A 72 -7.01 3.47 7.22
CA GLY A 72 -8.12 2.52 7.24
C GLY A 72 -8.37 1.80 5.93
N GLY A 73 -7.66 2.16 4.86
CA GLY A 73 -7.72 1.46 3.58
C GLY A 73 -7.18 0.03 3.68
N VAL A 74 -6.13 -0.17 4.50
CA VAL A 74 -5.49 -1.47 4.69
C VAL A 74 -6.36 -2.38 5.54
N SER A 75 -6.75 -1.89 6.72
CA SER A 75 -7.58 -2.65 7.66
C SER A 75 -8.91 -2.99 7.02
N GLY A 76 -9.55 -2.05 6.33
CA GLY A 76 -10.82 -2.30 5.63
C GLY A 76 -10.68 -3.32 4.50
N ALA A 77 -9.56 -3.34 3.77
CA ALA A 77 -9.30 -4.37 2.76
C ALA A 77 -9.12 -5.77 3.39
N ILE A 78 -8.41 -5.84 4.51
CA ILE A 78 -8.17 -7.08 5.27
C ILE A 78 -9.45 -7.60 5.90
N GLU A 79 -10.19 -6.75 6.62
CA GLU A 79 -11.50 -7.06 7.22
C GLU A 79 -12.45 -7.66 6.17
N LYS A 80 -12.55 -7.01 5.01
CA LYS A 80 -13.40 -7.50 3.92
C LYS A 80 -12.97 -8.86 3.38
N THR A 81 -11.66 -9.06 3.23
CA THR A 81 -11.11 -10.35 2.77
C THR A 81 -11.40 -11.44 3.78
N ILE A 82 -11.16 -11.18 5.07
CA ILE A 82 -11.38 -12.13 6.16
C ILE A 82 -12.86 -12.45 6.31
N ASN A 83 -13.75 -11.47 6.35
CA ASN A 83 -15.19 -11.69 6.43
C ASN A 83 -15.73 -12.56 5.28
N ARG A 84 -15.06 -12.54 4.11
CA ARG A 84 -15.41 -13.38 2.96
C ARG A 84 -14.89 -14.81 3.10
N LEU A 85 -13.66 -14.98 3.55
CA LEU A 85 -12.96 -16.29 3.58
C LEU A 85 -13.25 -17.07 4.88
N TYR A 86 -13.40 -16.36 5.99
CA TYR A 86 -13.53 -16.85 7.36
C TYR A 86 -14.56 -15.99 8.10
N PRO A 87 -15.86 -16.06 7.74
CA PRO A 87 -16.91 -15.21 8.32
C PRO A 87 -17.08 -15.35 9.83
N GLU A 88 -16.57 -16.44 10.42
CA GLU A 88 -16.51 -16.68 11.86
C GLU A 88 -15.42 -15.87 12.58
N LEU A 89 -14.42 -15.35 11.86
CA LEU A 89 -13.33 -14.59 12.41
C LEU A 89 -13.67 -13.09 12.38
N GLU A 90 -14.03 -12.54 13.54
CA GLU A 90 -14.26 -11.10 13.68
C GLU A 90 -12.93 -10.33 13.69
N VAL A 91 -12.77 -9.36 12.79
CA VAL A 91 -11.65 -8.42 12.78
C VAL A 91 -12.15 -7.08 13.31
N ARG A 92 -11.55 -6.61 14.40
CA ARG A 92 -11.81 -5.30 15.03
C ARG A 92 -10.55 -4.48 14.91
N ALA A 93 -10.42 -3.73 13.80
CA ALA A 93 -9.26 -2.92 13.58
C ALA A 93 -9.27 -1.63 14.39
N VAL A 94 -8.11 -1.25 14.91
CA VAL A 94 -7.83 0.07 15.46
C VAL A 94 -6.75 0.76 14.62
N GLN A 95 -6.85 2.09 14.52
CA GLN A 95 -6.09 2.88 13.55
C GLN A 95 -5.22 3.94 14.23
N GLY A 96 -3.93 3.92 13.93
CA GLY A 96 -2.95 4.91 14.35
C GLY A 96 -2.72 5.91 13.23
N ASN A 97 -3.36 7.07 13.31
CA ASN A 97 -3.23 8.13 12.31
C ASN A 97 -2.09 9.11 12.65
N GLY A 98 -0.89 8.84 12.15
CA GLY A 98 0.34 9.56 12.51
C GLY A 98 1.15 8.83 13.59
N ILE A 99 2.46 9.15 13.68
CA ILE A 99 3.39 8.52 14.65
C ILE A 99 2.90 8.64 16.10
N GLY A 100 2.30 9.79 16.46
CA GLY A 100 1.79 10.02 17.81
C GLY A 100 0.69 9.02 18.19
N GLU A 101 -0.31 8.84 17.32
CA GLU A 101 -1.40 7.87 17.52
C GLU A 101 -0.89 6.43 17.43
N CYS A 102 0.05 6.13 16.53
CA CYS A 102 0.70 4.81 16.49
C CYS A 102 1.36 4.46 17.83
N ASN A 103 2.09 5.40 18.43
CA ASN A 103 2.72 5.20 19.74
C ASN A 103 1.69 4.99 20.86
N LYS A 104 0.54 5.69 20.81
CA LYS A 104 -0.55 5.46 21.76
C LYS A 104 -1.09 4.03 21.65
N LEU A 105 -1.36 3.56 20.43
CA LEU A 105 -1.85 2.20 20.21
C LEU A 105 -0.86 1.15 20.70
N LEU A 106 0.44 1.32 20.43
CA LEU A 106 1.46 0.41 20.94
C LEU A 106 1.47 0.36 22.47
N LYS A 107 1.40 1.52 23.13
CA LYS A 107 1.34 1.60 24.60
C LYS A 107 0.06 0.99 25.19
N MET A 108 -1.08 1.13 24.50
CA MET A 108 -2.33 0.47 24.91
C MET A 108 -2.21 -1.05 24.77
N ALA A 109 -1.62 -1.54 23.67
CA ALA A 109 -1.37 -2.95 23.45
C ALA A 109 -0.44 -3.55 24.52
N GLU A 110 0.64 -2.84 24.88
CA GLU A 110 1.57 -3.26 25.96
C GLU A 110 0.88 -3.39 27.32
N ARG A 111 -0.14 -2.55 27.60
CA ARG A 111 -0.92 -2.59 28.85
C ARG A 111 -2.12 -3.54 28.81
N GLY A 112 -2.40 -4.18 27.67
CA GLY A 112 -3.60 -5.00 27.49
C GLY A 112 -4.91 -4.19 27.41
N GLU A 113 -4.83 -2.90 27.07
CA GLU A 113 -5.96 -1.96 27.00
C GLU A 113 -6.46 -1.73 25.56
N LEU A 114 -5.97 -2.52 24.59
CA LEU A 114 -6.32 -2.34 23.19
C LEU A 114 -7.76 -2.79 22.91
N GLU A 115 -8.60 -1.88 22.43
CA GLU A 115 -9.98 -2.15 22.04
C GLU A 115 -10.08 -2.71 20.60
N GLY A 116 -9.24 -3.68 20.26
CA GLY A 116 -9.17 -4.27 18.93
C GLY A 116 -8.25 -5.48 18.86
N ASN A 117 -8.34 -6.24 17.76
CA ASN A 117 -7.48 -7.41 17.51
C ASN A 117 -6.60 -7.25 16.26
N PHE A 118 -6.71 -6.12 15.57
CA PHE A 118 -5.88 -5.77 14.42
C PHE A 118 -5.48 -4.30 14.51
N MET A 119 -4.20 -3.98 14.27
CA MET A 119 -3.70 -2.60 14.31
C MET A 119 -3.22 -2.17 12.93
N GLU A 120 -3.78 -1.08 12.40
CA GLU A 120 -3.21 -0.36 11.28
C GLU A 120 -2.50 0.90 11.78
N GLY A 121 -1.20 1.00 11.55
CA GLY A 121 -0.41 2.20 11.89
C GLY A 121 0.12 2.88 10.64
N MET A 122 -0.22 4.15 10.45
CA MET A 122 0.32 4.99 9.38
C MET A 122 1.12 6.13 10.01
N ALA A 123 2.40 6.25 9.65
CA ALA A 123 3.27 7.28 10.22
C ALA A 123 2.86 8.71 9.83
N CYS A 124 2.26 8.88 8.65
CA CYS A 124 1.80 10.18 8.16
C CYS A 124 0.31 10.38 8.49
N PRO A 125 -0.10 11.57 8.96
CA PRO A 125 -1.51 11.91 9.11
C PRO A 125 -2.28 11.77 7.78
N GLY A 126 -3.36 10.99 7.78
CA GLY A 126 -4.18 10.65 6.62
C GLY A 126 -3.71 9.42 5.84
N GLY A 127 -2.59 8.79 6.22
CA GLY A 127 -1.98 7.71 5.44
C GLY A 127 -1.00 8.23 4.38
N CYS A 128 -0.70 7.42 3.38
CA CYS A 128 0.20 7.78 2.28
C CYS A 128 -0.24 9.04 1.52
N VAL A 129 -1.55 9.30 1.40
CA VAL A 129 -2.07 10.54 0.79
C VAL A 129 -1.63 11.81 1.53
N GLY A 130 -1.30 11.70 2.82
CA GLY A 130 -0.70 12.77 3.63
C GLY A 130 0.82 12.66 3.75
N GLY A 131 1.46 11.87 2.89
CA GLY A 131 2.91 11.72 2.86
C GLY A 131 3.63 13.05 2.57
N PRO A 132 4.87 13.22 3.07
CA PRO A 132 5.57 14.50 3.05
C PRO A 132 5.90 15.02 1.65
N ALA A 133 5.88 14.17 0.64
CA ALA A 133 6.11 14.54 -0.75
C ALA A 133 4.84 14.36 -1.61
N ASN A 134 3.67 14.64 -1.02
CA ASN A 134 2.43 14.79 -1.78
C ASN A 134 2.40 16.15 -2.50
N LEU A 135 1.55 16.28 -3.52
CA LEU A 135 1.41 17.51 -4.31
C LEU A 135 0.08 18.23 -4.06
N VAL A 136 -0.75 17.66 -3.20
CA VAL A 136 -2.13 18.09 -2.97
C VAL A 136 -2.48 17.99 -1.49
N LYS A 137 -3.54 18.69 -1.07
CA LYS A 137 -4.06 18.58 0.29
C LYS A 137 -4.51 17.13 0.57
N THR A 138 -4.25 16.67 1.80
CA THR A 138 -4.54 15.30 2.24
C THR A 138 -5.98 14.87 1.96
N ASP A 139 -6.97 15.72 2.27
CA ASP A 139 -8.39 15.40 2.05
C ASP A 139 -8.73 15.26 0.57
N TYR A 140 -8.18 16.15 -0.27
CA TYR A 140 -8.33 16.03 -1.72
C TYR A 140 -7.69 14.74 -2.23
N GLY A 141 -6.50 14.39 -1.74
CA GLY A 141 -5.83 13.14 -2.09
C GLY A 141 -6.64 11.91 -1.67
N ARG A 142 -7.24 11.94 -0.47
CA ARG A 142 -8.11 10.86 0.03
C ARG A 142 -9.33 10.66 -0.87
N GLU A 143 -10.08 11.73 -1.16
CA GLU A 143 -11.27 11.64 -2.01
C GLU A 143 -10.90 11.23 -3.45
N SER A 144 -9.78 11.72 -3.98
CA SER A 144 -9.31 11.31 -5.31
C SER A 144 -8.97 9.82 -5.37
N VAL A 145 -8.24 9.31 -4.37
CA VAL A 145 -7.92 7.88 -4.27
C VAL A 145 -9.18 7.06 -4.08
N ARG A 146 -10.14 7.52 -3.26
CA ARG A 146 -11.41 6.84 -3.05
C ARG A 146 -12.21 6.74 -4.34
N ALA A 147 -12.36 7.85 -5.07
CA ALA A 147 -13.05 7.86 -6.36
C ALA A 147 -12.39 6.91 -7.36
N PHE A 148 -11.05 6.87 -7.41
CA PHE A 148 -10.31 5.90 -8.22
C PHE A 148 -10.52 4.44 -7.75
N ALA A 149 -10.58 4.20 -6.45
CA ALA A 149 -10.87 2.90 -5.87
C ALA A 149 -12.29 2.42 -6.24
N GLU A 150 -13.27 3.32 -6.22
CA GLU A 150 -14.68 3.04 -6.52
C GLU A 150 -14.89 2.55 -7.96
N GLN A 151 -14.04 2.98 -8.89
CA GLN A 151 -14.02 2.53 -10.30
C GLN A 151 -13.57 1.07 -10.47
N SER A 152 -13.00 0.44 -9.45
CA SER A 152 -12.60 -0.97 -9.54
C SER A 152 -13.81 -1.88 -9.70
N LYS A 153 -13.76 -2.75 -10.71
CA LYS A 153 -14.73 -3.84 -10.93
C LYS A 153 -14.62 -4.93 -9.87
N VAL A 154 -13.43 -5.10 -9.28
CA VAL A 154 -13.17 -6.08 -8.24
C VAL A 154 -13.17 -5.39 -6.87
N ARG A 155 -13.97 -5.89 -5.95
CA ARG A 155 -14.19 -5.25 -4.65
C ARG A 155 -13.26 -5.73 -3.54
N ASP A 156 -12.75 -6.94 -3.67
CA ASP A 156 -11.98 -7.66 -2.66
C ASP A 156 -10.68 -8.18 -3.29
N ALA A 157 -9.58 -8.21 -2.54
CA ALA A 157 -8.29 -8.64 -3.08
C ALA A 157 -8.31 -10.12 -3.48
N SER A 158 -8.97 -10.96 -2.68
CA SER A 158 -9.00 -12.41 -2.90
C SER A 158 -9.99 -12.86 -3.98
N SER A 159 -10.74 -11.94 -4.60
CA SER A 159 -11.54 -12.20 -5.80
C SER A 159 -10.94 -11.62 -7.09
N ASN A 160 -9.72 -11.09 -7.01
CA ASN A 160 -9.02 -10.54 -8.17
C ASN A 160 -8.37 -11.65 -9.00
N LEU A 161 -9.08 -12.13 -10.03
CA LEU A 161 -8.62 -13.23 -10.88
C LEU A 161 -7.29 -12.93 -11.58
N LEU A 162 -7.04 -11.68 -11.98
CA LEU A 162 -5.77 -11.28 -12.60
C LEU A 162 -4.61 -11.43 -11.62
N ALA A 163 -4.81 -11.00 -10.36
CA ALA A 163 -3.79 -11.15 -9.32
C ALA A 163 -3.56 -12.62 -8.94
N ILE A 164 -4.61 -13.44 -8.91
CA ILE A 164 -4.51 -14.88 -8.65
C ILE A 164 -3.72 -15.56 -9.76
N GLN A 165 -4.08 -15.32 -11.02
CA GLN A 165 -3.37 -15.87 -12.18
C GLN A 165 -1.89 -15.46 -12.16
N PHE A 166 -1.61 -14.18 -11.92
CA PHE A 166 -0.24 -13.68 -11.81
C PHE A 166 0.55 -14.40 -10.69
N PHE A 167 -0.07 -14.60 -9.53
CA PHE A 167 0.54 -15.32 -8.43
C PHE A 167 0.82 -16.79 -8.80
N GLU A 168 -0.13 -17.50 -9.41
CA GLU A 168 0.03 -18.90 -9.80
C GLU A 168 1.13 -19.09 -10.86
N GLU A 169 1.22 -18.18 -11.83
CA GLU A 169 2.22 -18.23 -12.90
C GLU A 169 3.64 -17.93 -12.40
N LEU A 170 3.77 -17.02 -11.43
CA LEU A 170 5.07 -16.52 -10.97
C LEU A 170 5.57 -17.12 -9.67
N ALA A 171 4.70 -17.57 -8.75
CA ALA A 171 5.11 -18.17 -7.47
C ALA A 171 6.14 -19.31 -7.62
N PRO A 172 6.10 -20.17 -8.66
CA PRO A 172 7.13 -21.19 -8.86
C PRO A 172 8.50 -20.62 -9.29
N ARG A 173 8.52 -19.40 -9.84
CA ARG A 173 9.69 -18.78 -10.48
C ARG A 173 10.35 -17.71 -9.61
N VAL A 174 9.58 -17.09 -8.72
CA VAL A 174 10.03 -15.99 -7.86
C VAL A 174 9.52 -16.16 -6.44
N LYS A 175 10.34 -15.73 -5.47
CA LYS A 175 9.97 -15.76 -4.05
C LYS A 175 8.99 -14.62 -3.76
N LEU A 176 7.70 -14.88 -3.91
CA LEU A 176 6.63 -13.91 -3.65
C LEU A 176 6.30 -13.71 -2.16
N THR A 177 6.99 -14.40 -1.25
CA THR A 177 6.75 -14.30 0.19
C THR A 177 7.99 -13.77 0.93
N SER A 178 7.76 -12.79 1.80
CA SER A 178 8.80 -12.22 2.68
C SER A 178 8.97 -13.02 3.98
N ALA A 179 8.61 -14.32 3.99
CA ALA A 179 8.60 -15.12 5.20
C ALA A 179 9.97 -15.07 5.90
N LYS A 180 10.04 -14.38 7.05
CA LYS A 180 11.13 -14.55 8.00
C LYS A 180 11.00 -15.95 8.57
N LYS A 181 12.07 -16.75 8.49
CA LYS A 181 12.16 -17.99 9.28
C LYS A 181 11.85 -17.61 10.75
N PRO A 182 10.93 -18.31 11.43
CA PRO A 182 10.65 -17.99 12.83
C PRO A 182 11.96 -18.07 13.61
N LYS A 183 12.31 -16.98 14.30
CA LYS A 183 13.36 -17.06 15.32
C LYS A 183 12.82 -18.03 16.36
N ARG A 184 13.58 -19.10 16.66
CA ARG A 184 13.30 -19.94 17.83
C ARG A 184 13.19 -18.99 19.01
N VAL A 185 11.99 -18.84 19.55
CA VAL A 185 11.81 -18.23 20.86
C VAL A 185 12.39 -19.26 21.81
N SER A 186 13.58 -19.01 22.34
CA SER A 186 14.09 -19.78 23.47
C SER A 186 13.10 -19.60 24.62
N ALA A 187 12.55 -20.71 25.10
CA ALA A 187 11.74 -20.77 26.31
C ALA A 187 12.53 -20.25 27.52
#